data_AF-A0A950R7R1-F1
#
_entry.id   AF-A0A950R7R1-F1
#
_cell.length_a   1.000
_cell.length_b   1.000
_cell.length_c   1.000
_cell.angle_alpha   90.00
_cell.angle_beta   90.00
_cell.angle_gamma   90.00
#
_symmetry.space_group_name_H-M   'P 1'
#
loop_
_entity.id
_entity.type
_entity.pdbx_description
1 polymer ?
#
loop_
_entity_poly.entity_id
_entity_poly.type
_entity_poly.pdbx_seq_one_letter_code
_entity_poly.pdbx_strand_id
1 'polypeptide(L)'
;MLGRRILQGIADLLLPVAFLGSIGLVLARTDWQGHSDLVERLEARQPAPMPAAPRSLSQAYHYPAEFSRFLDDHYGLREAAIGLRARLGFWLLGDTFNPDVSVGQRGWLFLTGHGELLDTLHATPLAPGALETWAQSIEERRAWLAARGIRYLFVIAPDKRTIYP
;
A
#
# COMPACT_ATOMS: atom_id res chain seq x y z
N MET A 1 -41.42 22.85 19.64
CA MET A 1 -40.91 21.57 20.21
C MET A 1 -41.25 20.34 19.36
N LEU A 2 -42.35 20.31 18.60
CA LEU A 2 -42.76 19.14 17.80
C LEU A 2 -41.81 18.81 16.62
N GLY A 3 -41.32 19.83 15.90
CA GLY A 3 -40.42 19.63 14.74
C GLY A 3 -39.06 19.01 15.09
N ARG A 4 -38.52 19.32 16.28
CA ARG A 4 -37.23 18.78 16.74
C ARG A 4 -37.32 17.29 17.08
N ARG A 5 -38.46 16.82 17.58
CA ARG A 5 -38.74 15.39 17.83
C ARG A 5 -38.92 14.59 16.54
N ILE A 6 -39.57 15.15 15.53
CA ILE A 6 -39.73 14.51 14.22
C ILE A 6 -38.38 14.43 13.49
N LEU A 7 -37.59 15.50 13.52
CA LEU A 7 -36.22 15.51 12.97
C LEU A 7 -35.30 14.50 13.67
N GLN A 8 -35.42 14.36 15.00
CA GLN A 8 -34.69 13.34 15.76
C GLN A 8 -35.12 11.92 15.36
N GLY A 9 -36.42 11.63 15.31
CA GLY A 9 -36.90 10.30 14.90
C GLY A 9 -36.52 9.90 13.47
N ILE A 10 -36.45 10.86 12.55
CA ILE A 10 -35.95 10.63 11.20
C ILE A 10 -34.44 10.33 11.22
N ALA A 11 -33.65 11.11 11.96
CA ALA A 11 -32.21 10.87 12.10
C ALA A 11 -31.91 9.50 12.74
N ASP A 12 -32.68 9.13 13.77
CA ASP A 12 -32.54 7.88 14.52
C ASP A 12 -32.81 6.64 13.65
N LEU A 13 -33.62 6.78 12.59
CA LEU A 13 -33.87 5.71 11.62
C LEU A 13 -32.88 5.76 10.44
N LEU A 14 -32.57 6.94 9.94
CA LEU A 14 -31.70 7.11 8.77
C LEU A 14 -30.26 6.67 9.06
N LEU A 15 -29.73 6.97 10.25
CA LEU A 15 -28.35 6.62 10.62
C LEU A 15 -28.10 5.09 10.61
N PRO A 16 -28.90 4.26 11.31
CA PRO A 16 -28.73 2.81 11.26
C PRO A 16 -28.94 2.23 9.86
N VAL A 17 -29.92 2.74 9.11
CA VAL A 17 -30.16 2.27 7.73
C VAL A 17 -28.98 2.60 6.82
N ALA A 18 -28.43 3.80 6.92
CA ALA A 18 -27.23 4.19 6.17
C ALA A 18 -26.00 3.38 6.59
N PHE A 19 -25.83 3.12 7.88
CA PHE A 19 -24.73 2.32 8.42
C PHE A 19 -24.79 0.86 7.97
N LEU A 20 -25.96 0.22 8.10
CA LEU A 20 -26.16 -1.15 7.63
C LEU A 20 -26.08 -1.23 6.10
N GLY A 21 -26.60 -0.21 5.41
CA GLY A 21 -26.51 -0.08 3.96
C GLY A 21 -25.06 0.04 3.48
N SER A 22 -24.20 0.79 4.19
CA SER A 22 -22.79 0.93 3.83
C SER A 22 -22.01 -0.36 4.06
N ILE A 23 -22.26 -1.06 5.18
CA ILE A 23 -21.69 -2.40 5.43
C ILE A 23 -22.15 -3.37 4.34
N GLY A 24 -23.46 -3.41 4.05
CA GLY A 24 -24.03 -4.28 3.03
C GLY A 24 -23.43 -4.01 1.65
N LEU A 25 -23.19 -2.74 1.31
CA LEU A 25 -22.56 -2.35 0.05
C LEU A 25 -21.09 -2.83 -0.01
N VAL A 26 -20.32 -2.66 1.06
CA VAL A 26 -18.94 -3.17 1.13
C VAL A 26 -18.92 -4.68 0.94
N LEU A 27 -19.74 -5.41 1.70
CA LEU A 27 -19.81 -6.89 1.61
C LEU A 27 -20.29 -7.38 0.25
N ALA A 28 -21.24 -6.68 -0.38
CA ALA A 28 -21.72 -7.00 -1.73
C ALA A 28 -20.67 -6.73 -2.83
N ARG A 29 -19.68 -5.89 -2.54
CA ARG A 29 -18.56 -5.57 -3.46
C ARG A 29 -17.26 -6.29 -3.11
N THR A 30 -17.19 -6.96 -1.96
CA THR A 30 -16.06 -7.80 -1.58
C THR A 30 -15.93 -8.96 -2.56
N ASP A 31 -14.73 -9.23 -3.04
CA ASP A 31 -14.51 -10.43 -3.86
C ASP A 31 -14.31 -11.66 -2.97
N TRP A 32 -15.39 -12.42 -2.81
CA TRP A 32 -15.37 -13.66 -2.05
C TRP A 32 -14.67 -14.81 -2.79
N GLN A 33 -14.33 -14.65 -4.06
CA GLN A 33 -13.67 -15.68 -4.87
C GLN A 33 -12.15 -15.70 -4.66
N GLY A 34 -11.59 -14.69 -3.98
CA GLY A 34 -10.16 -14.65 -3.65
C GLY A 34 -9.27 -14.05 -4.74
N HIS A 35 -9.83 -13.28 -5.67
CA HIS A 35 -9.07 -12.48 -6.61
C HIS A 35 -8.94 -11.04 -6.09
N SER A 36 -7.74 -10.48 -6.19
CA SER A 36 -7.53 -9.08 -5.86
C SER A 36 -6.51 -8.48 -6.81
N ASP A 37 -7.02 -7.89 -7.90
CA ASP A 37 -6.23 -7.16 -8.89
C ASP A 37 -5.37 -6.08 -8.24
N LEU A 38 -5.87 -5.46 -7.16
CA LEU A 38 -5.14 -4.44 -6.41
C LEU A 38 -3.89 -5.01 -5.76
N VAL A 39 -4.03 -6.12 -5.05
CA VAL A 39 -2.92 -6.75 -4.33
C VAL A 39 -1.89 -7.29 -5.32
N GLU A 40 -2.35 -7.94 -6.40
CA GLU A 40 -1.44 -8.49 -7.40
C GLU A 40 -0.68 -7.38 -8.16
N ARG A 41 -1.38 -6.32 -8.59
CA ARG A 41 -0.77 -5.28 -9.44
C ARG A 41 -0.02 -4.21 -8.64
N LEU A 42 -0.56 -3.78 -7.50
CA LEU A 42 0.02 -2.66 -6.73
C LEU A 42 0.97 -3.14 -5.64
N GLU A 43 0.65 -4.25 -4.97
CA GLU A 43 1.46 -4.80 -3.88
C GLU A 43 2.42 -5.90 -4.36
N ALA A 44 2.33 -6.31 -5.64
CA ALA A 44 3.20 -7.30 -6.29
C ALA A 44 3.31 -8.62 -5.51
N ARG A 45 2.23 -9.03 -4.85
CA ARG A 45 2.15 -10.27 -4.06
C ARG A 45 0.87 -11.03 -4.37
N GLN A 46 0.85 -12.32 -4.02
CA GLN A 46 -0.37 -13.10 -4.09
C GLN A 46 -1.35 -12.70 -2.97
N PRO A 47 -2.65 -12.54 -3.29
CA PRO A 47 -3.66 -12.26 -2.28
C PRO A 47 -3.93 -13.49 -1.41
N ALA A 48 -4.32 -13.25 -0.17
CA ALA A 48 -4.66 -14.33 0.77
C ALA A 48 -5.89 -15.11 0.26
N PRO A 49 -5.85 -16.45 0.17
CA PRO A 49 -7.00 -17.22 -0.29
C PRO A 49 -8.11 -17.28 0.78
N MET A 50 -9.35 -17.58 0.36
CA MET A 50 -10.46 -17.82 1.27
C MET A 50 -10.14 -19.02 2.20
N PRO A 51 -10.16 -18.85 3.53
CA PRO A 51 -9.85 -19.95 4.44
C PRO A 51 -10.92 -21.02 4.38
N ALA A 52 -10.51 -22.29 4.46
CA ALA A 52 -11.43 -23.40 4.53
C ALA A 52 -12.16 -23.43 5.89
N ALA A 53 -13.38 -23.97 5.91
CA ALA A 53 -14.12 -24.13 7.15
C ALA A 53 -13.33 -25.04 8.12
N PRO A 54 -13.13 -24.61 9.38
CA PRO A 54 -12.28 -25.35 10.32
C PRO A 54 -12.92 -26.70 10.67
N ARG A 55 -12.12 -27.76 10.61
CA ARG A 55 -12.54 -29.13 10.95
C ARG A 55 -11.99 -29.62 12.29
N SER A 56 -11.23 -28.77 12.99
CA SER A 56 -10.61 -29.07 14.28
C SER A 56 -10.53 -27.83 15.16
N LEU A 57 -10.35 -28.03 16.48
CA LEU A 57 -10.20 -26.94 17.45
C LEU A 57 -8.99 -26.05 17.17
N SER A 58 -7.88 -26.63 16.72
CA SER A 58 -6.69 -25.85 16.34
C SER A 58 -6.95 -25.00 15.10
N GLN A 59 -7.64 -25.53 14.09
CA GLN A 59 -8.04 -24.75 12.91
C GLN A 59 -9.04 -23.64 13.29
N ALA A 60 -9.98 -23.91 14.20
CA ALA A 60 -10.92 -22.90 14.67
C ALA A 60 -10.23 -21.74 15.40
N TYR A 61 -9.11 -22.00 16.08
CA TYR A 61 -8.31 -20.96 16.72
C TYR A 61 -7.61 -20.03 15.71
N HIS A 62 -7.12 -20.57 14.58
CA HIS A 62 -6.43 -19.79 13.56
C HIS A 62 -7.37 -19.14 12.53
N TYR A 63 -8.57 -19.70 12.34
CA TYR A 63 -9.54 -19.25 11.35
C TYR A 63 -9.83 -17.73 11.37
N PRO A 64 -10.03 -17.06 12.52
CA PRO A 64 -10.27 -15.62 12.52
C PRO A 64 -9.11 -14.81 11.95
N ALA A 65 -7.87 -15.21 12.24
CA ALA A 65 -6.69 -14.50 11.73
C ALA A 65 -6.53 -14.70 10.22
N GLU A 66 -6.76 -15.92 9.72
CA GLU A 66 -6.73 -16.22 8.28
C GLU A 66 -7.85 -15.49 7.53
N PHE A 67 -9.05 -15.47 8.11
CA PHE A 67 -10.19 -14.76 7.56
C PHE A 67 -10.01 -13.24 7.54
N SER A 68 -9.41 -12.66 8.58
CA SER A 68 -9.06 -11.23 8.57
C SER A 68 -8.06 -10.91 7.46
N ARG A 69 -7.02 -11.74 7.26
CA ARG A 69 -6.06 -11.54 6.16
C ARG A 69 -6.72 -11.66 4.79
N PHE A 70 -7.64 -12.61 4.62
CA PHE A 70 -8.47 -12.70 3.43
C PHE A 70 -9.27 -11.41 3.24
N LEU A 71 -10.04 -10.98 4.24
CA LEU A 71 -10.86 -9.78 4.12
C LEU A 71 -10.03 -8.53 3.82
N ASP A 72 -8.88 -8.34 4.46
CA ASP A 72 -7.98 -7.20 4.25
C ASP A 72 -7.53 -7.05 2.78
N ASP A 73 -7.40 -8.18 2.08
CA ASP A 73 -6.99 -8.24 0.68
C ASP A 73 -8.16 -8.06 -0.31
N HIS A 74 -9.39 -8.37 0.11
CA HIS A 74 -10.54 -8.54 -0.78
C HIS A 74 -11.72 -7.60 -0.49
N TYR A 75 -11.68 -6.80 0.59
CA TYR A 75 -12.82 -5.97 0.96
C TYR A 75 -13.24 -5.01 -0.15
N GLY A 76 -14.55 -4.98 -0.39
CA GLY A 76 -15.14 -4.16 -1.45
C GLY A 76 -14.85 -2.68 -1.26
N LEU A 77 -14.74 -1.96 -2.37
CA LEU A 77 -14.51 -0.50 -2.41
C LEU A 77 -13.15 -0.03 -1.86
N ARG A 78 -12.20 -0.93 -1.57
CA ARG A 78 -10.85 -0.59 -1.11
C ARG A 78 -10.18 0.48 -1.96
N GLU A 79 -10.08 0.25 -3.26
CA GLU A 79 -9.46 1.20 -4.20
C GLU A 79 -10.16 2.56 -4.19
N ALA A 80 -11.49 2.55 -4.19
CA ALA A 80 -12.29 3.77 -4.15
C ALA A 80 -12.05 4.54 -2.84
N ALA A 81 -11.99 3.85 -1.70
CA ALA A 81 -11.73 4.45 -0.40
C ALA A 81 -10.31 5.00 -0.29
N ILE A 82 -9.30 4.25 -0.73
CA ILE A 82 -7.90 4.71 -0.77
C ILE A 82 -7.76 5.92 -1.70
N GLY A 83 -8.33 5.85 -2.90
CA GLY A 83 -8.29 6.94 -3.88
C GLY A 83 -9.05 8.17 -3.40
N LEU A 84 -10.20 8.00 -2.72
CA LEU A 84 -10.93 9.09 -2.11
C LEU A 84 -10.13 9.73 -0.98
N ARG A 85 -9.53 8.93 -0.08
CA ARG A 85 -8.68 9.43 1.02
C ARG A 85 -7.50 10.22 0.47
N ALA A 86 -6.81 9.71 -0.55
CA ALA A 86 -5.69 10.38 -1.19
C ALA A 86 -6.12 11.71 -1.83
N ARG A 87 -7.24 11.73 -2.56
CA ARG A 87 -7.82 12.96 -3.13
C ARG A 87 -8.20 13.94 -2.04
N LEU A 88 -8.90 13.52 -1.00
CA LEU A 88 -9.31 14.41 0.09
C LEU A 88 -8.09 15.04 0.77
N GLY A 89 -7.04 14.28 1.03
CA GLY A 89 -5.78 14.84 1.55
C GLY A 89 -5.24 15.93 0.65
N PHE A 90 -5.07 15.60 -0.63
CA PHE A 90 -4.46 16.52 -1.59
C PHE A 90 -5.30 17.79 -1.80
N TRP A 91 -6.62 17.65 -1.94
CA TRP A 91 -7.52 18.78 -2.23
C TRP A 91 -7.85 19.62 -1.00
N LEU A 92 -8.00 19.02 0.19
CA LEU A 92 -8.37 19.77 1.40
C LEU A 92 -7.16 20.35 2.13
N LEU A 93 -6.03 19.64 2.12
CA LEU A 93 -4.86 19.98 2.93
C LEU A 93 -3.63 20.35 2.08
N GLY A 94 -3.67 20.13 0.76
CA GLY A 94 -2.50 20.28 -0.10
C GLY A 94 -1.42 19.23 0.16
N ASP A 95 -1.75 18.18 0.91
CA ASP A 95 -0.80 17.21 1.44
C ASP A 95 -1.36 15.78 1.35
N THR A 96 -0.55 14.79 1.72
CA THR A 96 -0.91 13.38 1.77
C THR A 96 -1.10 12.94 3.21
N PHE A 97 -2.12 12.12 3.46
CA PHE A 97 -2.31 11.50 4.77
C PHE A 97 -1.38 10.30 5.02
N ASN A 98 -0.36 10.09 4.18
CA ASN A 98 0.67 9.09 4.37
C ASN A 98 1.95 9.79 4.87
N PRO A 99 2.40 9.53 6.11
CA PRO A 99 3.60 10.17 6.67
C PRO A 99 4.88 9.84 5.90
N ASP A 100 4.89 8.73 5.15
CA ASP A 100 6.03 8.29 4.34
C ASP A 100 6.07 8.94 2.96
N VAL A 101 5.19 9.91 2.69
CA VAL A 101 5.12 10.63 1.42
C VAL A 101 5.06 12.13 1.72
N SER A 102 5.82 12.93 0.98
CA SER A 102 5.74 14.38 0.99
C SER A 102 5.31 14.92 -0.37
N VAL A 103 4.57 16.03 -0.36
CA VAL A 103 4.19 16.76 -1.58
C VAL A 103 5.20 17.89 -1.81
N GLY A 104 5.92 17.82 -2.93
CA GLY A 104 6.81 18.89 -3.40
C GLY A 104 6.16 19.81 -4.43
N GLN A 105 6.98 20.55 -5.17
CA GLN A 105 6.48 21.57 -6.10
C GLN A 105 5.58 20.97 -7.17
N ARG A 106 4.54 21.72 -7.59
CA ARG A 106 3.58 21.30 -8.63
C ARG A 106 2.90 19.94 -8.36
N GLY A 107 2.81 19.52 -7.09
CA GLY A 107 2.12 18.29 -6.69
C GLY A 107 2.94 17.01 -6.89
N TRP A 108 4.26 17.10 -7.09
CA TRP A 108 5.11 15.92 -7.15
C TRP A 108 5.17 15.21 -5.79
N LEU A 109 4.91 13.90 -5.79
CA LEU A 109 4.97 13.08 -4.58
C LEU A 109 6.35 12.44 -4.41
N PHE A 110 6.93 12.54 -3.21
CA PHE A 110 8.25 12.00 -2.87
C PHE A 110 8.16 11.10 -1.64
N LEU A 111 8.81 9.93 -1.67
CA LEU A 111 8.89 9.06 -0.51
C LEU A 111 9.86 9.64 0.53
N THR A 112 9.50 9.58 1.82
CA THR A 112 10.28 10.13 2.94
C THR A 112 10.45 9.18 4.12
N GLY A 113 9.77 8.04 4.12
CA GLY A 113 9.67 7.14 5.28
C GLY A 113 10.91 6.28 5.58
N HIS A 114 11.82 6.10 4.61
CA HIS A 114 12.93 5.15 4.72
C HIS A 114 14.30 5.83 4.58
N GLY A 115 14.40 7.11 4.95
CA GLY A 115 15.66 7.85 4.91
C GLY A 115 16.02 8.37 3.53
N GLU A 116 15.12 8.30 2.54
CA GLU A 116 15.35 8.80 1.18
C GLU A 116 15.68 10.30 1.17
N LEU A 117 15.17 11.04 2.15
CA LEU A 117 15.53 12.44 2.36
C LEU A 117 16.99 12.60 2.81
N LEU A 118 17.50 11.73 3.67
CA LEU A 118 18.90 11.74 4.09
C LEU A 118 19.82 11.34 2.93
N ASP A 119 19.41 10.36 2.13
CA ASP A 119 20.12 9.95 0.92
C ASP A 119 20.17 11.09 -0.11
N THR A 120 19.05 11.80 -0.32
CA THR A 120 18.99 12.98 -1.22
C THR A 120 19.97 14.07 -0.76
N LEU A 121 20.10 14.24 0.56
CA LEU A 121 21.01 15.23 1.16
C LEU A 121 22.46 14.73 1.26
N HIS A 122 22.74 13.51 0.78
CA HIS A 122 24.02 12.82 0.94
C HIS A 122 24.51 12.78 2.40
N ALA A 123 23.58 12.72 3.36
CA ALA A 123 23.88 12.79 4.78
C ALA A 123 24.48 11.48 5.33
N THR A 124 24.30 10.37 4.62
CA THR A 124 24.75 9.03 5.02
C THR A 124 25.54 8.36 3.89
N PRO A 125 26.74 8.87 3.51
CA PRO A 125 27.54 8.23 2.48
C PRO A 125 28.02 6.85 2.93
N LEU A 126 28.11 5.92 1.97
CA LEU A 126 28.70 4.60 2.22
C LEU A 126 30.16 4.77 2.67
N ALA A 127 30.56 3.99 3.67
CA ALA A 127 31.96 3.90 4.06
C ALA A 127 32.80 3.38 2.87
N PRO A 128 34.05 3.84 2.69
CA PRO A 128 34.90 3.41 1.59
C PRO A 128 34.95 1.88 1.45
N GLY A 129 35.26 1.16 2.54
CA GLY A 129 35.32 -0.31 2.54
C GLY A 129 34.03 -1.01 2.06
N ALA A 130 32.86 -0.40 2.30
CA ALA A 130 31.61 -0.90 1.77
C ALA A 130 31.53 -0.69 0.25
N LEU A 131 31.91 0.48 -0.26
CA LEU A 131 31.96 0.77 -1.71
C LEU A 131 32.88 -0.20 -2.45
N GLU A 132 34.07 -0.47 -1.92
CA GLU A 132 34.99 -1.44 -2.53
C GLU A 132 34.37 -2.85 -2.57
N THR A 133 33.72 -3.27 -1.48
CA THR A 133 33.03 -4.56 -1.42
C THR A 133 31.91 -4.67 -2.46
N TRP A 134 31.13 -3.61 -2.64
CA TRP A 134 30.09 -3.53 -3.66
C TRP A 134 30.67 -3.58 -5.07
N ALA A 135 31.72 -2.80 -5.34
CA ALA A 135 32.40 -2.78 -6.64
C ALA A 135 32.96 -4.15 -6.99
N GLN A 136 33.63 -4.83 -6.04
CA GLN A 136 34.15 -6.17 -6.23
C GLN A 136 33.02 -7.16 -6.53
N SER A 137 31.92 -7.13 -5.76
CA SER A 137 30.77 -8.02 -5.99
C SER A 137 30.14 -7.85 -7.37
N ILE A 138 30.07 -6.61 -7.88
CA ILE A 138 29.56 -6.29 -9.22
C ILE A 138 30.50 -6.84 -10.30
N GLU A 139 31.81 -6.69 -10.11
CA GLU A 139 32.82 -7.15 -11.08
C GLU A 139 32.91 -8.68 -11.13
N GLU A 140 32.84 -9.36 -9.98
CA GLU A 140 32.80 -10.83 -9.91
C GLU A 140 31.58 -11.39 -10.65
N ARG A 141 30.40 -10.78 -10.47
CA ARG A 141 29.18 -11.16 -11.22
C ARG A 141 29.34 -10.94 -12.71
N ARG A 142 29.95 -9.81 -13.12
CA ARG A 142 30.25 -9.51 -14.52
C ARG A 142 31.17 -10.57 -15.13
N ALA A 143 32.25 -10.93 -14.45
CA ALA A 143 33.20 -11.95 -14.91
C ALA A 143 32.56 -13.33 -15.02
N TRP A 144 31.76 -13.73 -14.03
CA TRP A 144 31.05 -15.01 -14.03
C TRP A 144 30.05 -15.14 -15.20
N LEU A 145 29.34 -14.06 -15.53
CA LEU A 145 28.44 -14.01 -16.68
C LEU A 145 29.19 -13.96 -18.01
N ALA A 146 30.29 -13.21 -18.09
CA ALA A 146 31.12 -13.12 -19.28
C ALA A 146 31.72 -14.48 -19.67
N ALA A 147 32.14 -15.29 -18.70
CA ALA A 147 32.61 -16.65 -18.93
C ALA A 147 31.56 -17.58 -19.57
N ARG A 148 30.28 -17.19 -19.55
CA ARG A 148 29.15 -17.90 -20.17
C ARG A 148 28.67 -17.21 -21.47
N GLY A 149 29.40 -16.22 -21.96
CA GLY A 149 29.01 -15.43 -23.13
C GLY A 149 27.85 -14.45 -22.88
N ILE A 150 27.52 -14.17 -21.61
CA ILE A 150 26.41 -13.28 -21.23
C ILE A 150 26.95 -11.88 -20.94
N ARG A 151 26.37 -10.85 -21.55
CA ARG A 151 26.71 -9.45 -21.25
C ARG A 151 25.97 -8.98 -20.00
N TYR A 152 26.70 -8.43 -19.04
CA TYR A 152 26.18 -7.85 -17.82
C TYR A 152 26.35 -6.33 -17.84
N LEU A 153 25.26 -5.59 -17.57
CA LEU A 153 25.24 -4.13 -17.55
C LEU A 153 24.79 -3.66 -16.16
N PHE A 154 25.63 -2.87 -15.50
CA PHE A 154 25.26 -2.20 -14.25
C PHE A 154 24.91 -0.75 -14.55
N VAL A 155 23.73 -0.31 -14.13
CA VAL A 155 23.19 1.03 -14.43
C VAL A 155 22.72 1.66 -13.12
N ILE A 156 23.24 2.85 -12.81
CA ILE A 156 22.75 3.66 -11.70
C ILE A 156 21.67 4.59 -12.27
N ALA A 157 20.42 4.35 -11.90
CA ALA A 157 19.34 5.25 -12.25
C ALA A 157 19.35 6.47 -11.31
N PRO A 158 19.14 7.69 -11.83
CA PRO A 158 19.00 8.87 -10.99
C PRO A 158 17.77 8.77 -10.09
N ASP A 159 17.86 9.33 -8.88
CA ASP A 159 16.70 9.46 -8.00
C ASP A 159 15.70 10.49 -8.55
N LYS A 160 14.41 10.25 -8.31
CA LYS A 160 13.30 11.11 -8.78
C LYS A 160 13.50 12.59 -8.41
N ARG A 161 14.03 12.88 -7.22
CA ARG A 161 14.27 14.24 -6.69
C ARG A 161 15.40 14.95 -7.42
N THR A 162 16.36 14.21 -7.98
CA THR A 162 17.45 14.80 -8.77
C THR A 162 16.98 15.28 -10.15
N ILE A 163 15.89 14.69 -10.67
CA ILE A 163 15.28 15.08 -11.95
C ILE A 163 14.16 16.10 -11.75
N TYR A 164 13.37 15.96 -10.68
CA TYR A 164 12.22 16.79 -10.36
C TYR A 164 12.40 17.46 -8.98
N PRO A 165 13.02 18.66 -8.91
CA PRO A 165 13.16 19.41 -7.67
C PRO A 165 11.86 20.12 -7.23
#